data_AF-A0A2S6X3N2-F1
#
_entry.id   AF-A0A2S6X3N2-F1
#
_cell.length_a   1.000
_cell.length_b   1.000
_cell.length_c   1.000
_cell.angle_alpha   90.00
_cell.angle_beta   90.00
_cell.angle_gamma   90.00
#
_symmetry.space_group_name_H-M   'P 1'
#
loop_
_entity.id
_entity.type
_entity.pdbx_description
1 polymer ?
#
loop_
_entity_poly.entity_id
_entity_poly.type
_entity_poly.pdbx_seq_one_letter_code
_entity_poly.pdbx_strand_id
1 'polypeptide(L)'
;MREVLAHLTAGASLNTVRWLAGVIRCRFDFDKQVAVRLAEQLGADPAETLARFRRVVPSTTKPPLPAIAMLGETLVHGEDIRRPLGIRRDYPIDVVTRVAEYYQGSDMVVVAKKRIAGLRLAAVDGAFTTGSGPVVSGPTVALVMAMTGRATYCDDLEGEGVDILRGRCGTA
;
A
#
# COMPACT_ATOMS: atom_id res chain seq x y z
N MET A 1 12.25 1.90 -7.02
CA MET A 1 11.69 0.80 -7.86
C MET A 1 12.18 -0.59 -7.44
N ARG A 2 13.50 -0.87 -7.42
CA ARG A 2 14.03 -2.20 -7.00
C ARG A 2 13.62 -2.59 -5.58
N GLU A 3 13.66 -1.65 -4.65
CA GLU A 3 13.26 -1.86 -3.25
C GLU A 3 11.78 -2.20 -3.12
N VAL A 4 10.90 -1.49 -3.83
CA VAL A 4 9.45 -1.78 -3.87
C VAL A 4 9.20 -3.21 -4.37
N LEU A 5 9.91 -3.63 -5.42
CA LEU A 5 9.79 -4.99 -5.95
C LEU A 5 10.32 -6.05 -4.97
N ALA A 6 11.41 -5.76 -4.26
CA ALA A 6 11.94 -6.61 -3.21
C ALA A 6 10.98 -6.71 -2.01
N HIS A 7 10.32 -5.61 -1.62
CA HIS A 7 9.29 -5.59 -0.58
C HIS A 7 8.10 -6.48 -0.93
N LEU A 8 7.58 -6.36 -2.16
CA LEU A 8 6.52 -7.27 -2.65
C LEU A 8 6.97 -8.73 -2.63
N THR A 9 8.21 -9.00 -3.00
CA THR A 9 8.79 -10.36 -2.96
C THR A 9 8.86 -10.89 -1.53
N ALA A 10 9.26 -10.05 -0.57
CA ALA A 10 9.32 -10.41 0.84
C ALA A 10 7.93 -10.72 1.39
N GLY A 11 6.93 -9.89 1.09
CA GLY A 11 5.54 -10.10 1.50
C GLY A 11 4.97 -11.44 1.01
N ALA A 12 5.29 -11.84 -0.22
CA ALA A 12 4.84 -13.10 -0.83
C ALA A 12 5.68 -14.34 -0.43
N SER A 13 6.78 -14.16 0.30
CA SER A 13 7.72 -15.24 0.70
C SER A 13 7.75 -15.48 2.21
N LEU A 14 7.20 -14.55 2.99
CA LEU A 14 7.32 -14.55 4.44
C LEU A 14 6.14 -15.27 5.08
N ASN A 15 6.31 -16.56 5.39
CA ASN A 15 5.31 -17.31 6.15
C ASN A 15 5.29 -16.91 7.64
N THR A 16 4.22 -17.28 8.34
CA THR A 16 4.01 -16.96 9.76
C THR A 16 5.18 -17.36 10.67
N VAL A 17 5.77 -18.54 10.43
CA VAL A 17 6.89 -19.04 11.24
C VAL A 17 8.15 -18.17 11.04
N ARG A 18 8.49 -17.85 9.78
CA ARG A 18 9.62 -16.97 9.45
C ARG A 18 9.39 -15.53 9.89
N TRP A 19 8.14 -15.08 9.90
CA TRP A 19 7.77 -13.79 10.45
C TRP A 19 8.04 -13.75 11.95
N LEU A 20 7.53 -14.72 12.73
CA LEU A 20 7.75 -14.81 14.18
C LEU A 20 9.25 -14.93 14.53
N ALA A 21 9.99 -15.78 13.82
CA ALA A 21 11.44 -15.92 14.01
C ALA A 21 12.18 -14.60 13.73
N GLY A 22 11.72 -13.83 12.74
CA GLY A 22 12.26 -12.51 12.44
C GLY A 22 11.99 -11.48 13.54
N VAL A 23 10.81 -11.49 14.15
CA VAL A 23 10.45 -10.62 15.29
C VAL A 23 11.41 -10.88 16.47
N ILE A 24 11.63 -12.16 16.79
CA ILE A 24 12.56 -12.55 17.87
C ILE A 24 14.00 -12.12 17.53
N ARG A 25 14.47 -12.41 16.30
CA ARG A 25 15.82 -12.06 15.86
C ARG A 25 16.08 -10.56 15.82
N CYS A 26 15.06 -9.78 15.48
CA CYS A 26 15.14 -8.32 15.43
C CYS A 26 14.80 -7.66 16.77
N ARG A 27 14.58 -8.44 17.84
CA ARG A 27 14.27 -7.93 19.19
C ARG A 27 13.05 -7.00 19.19
N PHE A 28 12.01 -7.38 18.45
CA PHE A 28 10.76 -6.61 18.30
C PHE A 28 10.89 -5.26 17.57
N ASP A 29 12.03 -5.01 16.92
CA ASP A 29 12.21 -3.89 16.00
C ASP A 29 11.68 -4.27 14.61
N PHE A 30 10.49 -3.78 14.29
CA PHE A 30 9.80 -4.08 13.03
C PHE A 30 10.44 -3.38 11.84
N ASP A 31 10.98 -2.17 12.01
CA ASP A 31 11.67 -1.44 10.95
C ASP A 31 12.94 -2.20 10.54
N LYS A 32 13.69 -2.69 11.52
CA LYS A 32 14.83 -3.56 11.30
C LYS A 32 14.43 -4.88 10.64
N GLN A 33 13.30 -5.47 11.02
CA GLN A 33 12.82 -6.69 10.38
C GLN A 33 12.48 -6.44 8.91
N VAL A 34 11.79 -5.34 8.59
CA VAL A 34 11.48 -4.93 7.22
C VAL A 34 12.77 -4.72 6.42
N ALA A 35 13.74 -3.99 6.97
CA ALA A 35 15.03 -3.75 6.31
C ALA A 35 15.79 -5.06 6.02
N VAL A 36 15.83 -6.00 6.97
CA VAL A 36 16.44 -7.33 6.77
C VAL A 36 15.73 -8.10 5.66
N ARG A 37 14.40 -8.13 5.65
CA ARG A 37 13.62 -8.86 4.63
C ARG A 37 13.76 -8.24 3.25
N LEU A 38 13.80 -6.92 3.17
CA LEU A 38 14.07 -6.19 1.94
C LEU A 38 15.46 -6.54 1.38
N ALA A 39 16.50 -6.46 2.23
CA ALA A 39 17.87 -6.81 1.86
C ALA A 39 18.00 -8.27 1.39
N GLU A 40 17.28 -9.21 2.00
CA GLU A 40 17.22 -10.61 1.57
C GLU A 40 16.64 -10.78 0.16
N GLN A 41 15.77 -9.87 -0.32
CA GLN A 41 15.11 -9.97 -1.62
C GLN A 41 15.69 -9.05 -2.69
N LEU A 42 16.54 -8.08 -2.32
CA LEU A 42 17.33 -7.33 -3.27
C LEU A 42 18.41 -8.23 -3.88
N GLY A 43 18.34 -8.44 -5.20
CA GLY A 43 19.41 -9.08 -5.96
C GLY A 43 20.60 -8.14 -6.16
N ALA A 44 21.73 -8.68 -6.62
CA ALA A 44 22.93 -7.91 -6.94
C ALA A 44 22.63 -6.84 -8.00
N ASP A 45 21.79 -7.17 -8.98
CA ASP A 45 21.35 -6.27 -10.05
C ASP A 45 19.81 -6.23 -10.20
N PRO A 46 19.26 -5.32 -11.04
CA PRO A 46 17.81 -5.23 -11.25
C PRO A 46 17.18 -6.50 -11.85
N ALA A 47 17.91 -7.22 -12.72
CA ALA A 47 17.41 -8.42 -13.37
C ALA A 47 17.25 -9.56 -12.37
N GLU A 48 18.17 -9.69 -11.42
CA GLU A 48 18.10 -10.66 -10.35
C GLU A 48 16.96 -10.33 -9.37
N THR A 49 16.77 -9.06 -8.97
CA THR A 49 15.60 -8.65 -8.17
C THR A 49 14.30 -9.01 -8.88
N LEU A 50 14.20 -8.77 -10.19
CA LEU A 50 13.03 -9.13 -10.99
C LEU A 50 12.83 -10.66 -11.08
N ALA A 51 13.91 -11.42 -11.25
CA ALA A 51 13.85 -12.88 -11.28
C ALA A 51 13.35 -13.46 -9.94
N ARG A 52 13.78 -12.87 -8.81
CA ARG A 52 13.28 -13.22 -7.47
C ARG A 52 11.78 -12.98 -7.35
N PHE A 53 11.30 -11.80 -7.75
CA PHE A 53 9.87 -11.50 -7.76
C PHE A 53 9.06 -12.47 -8.64
N ARG A 54 9.53 -12.77 -9.86
CA ARG A 54 8.85 -13.70 -10.78
C ARG A 54 8.64 -15.09 -10.18
N ARG A 55 9.56 -15.57 -9.35
CA ARG A 55 9.44 -16.89 -8.69
C ARG A 55 8.33 -16.96 -7.66
N VAL A 56 7.91 -15.82 -7.09
CA VAL A 56 6.93 -15.78 -6.00
C VAL A 56 5.55 -15.35 -6.46
N VAL A 57 5.37 -15.01 -7.74
CA VAL A 57 4.06 -14.70 -8.34
C VAL A 57 2.98 -15.76 -8.06
N PRO A 58 3.23 -17.08 -8.14
CA PRO A 58 2.21 -18.09 -7.83
C PRO A 58 2.05 -18.37 -6.32
N SER A 59 2.82 -17.70 -5.45
CA SER A 59 2.81 -17.95 -4.01
C SER A 59 1.50 -17.51 -3.36
N THR A 60 0.96 -18.35 -2.49
CA THR A 60 -0.13 -18.01 -1.57
C THR A 60 0.37 -17.76 -0.15
N THR A 61 1.69 -17.71 0.04
CA THR A 61 2.32 -17.46 1.33
C THR A 61 2.17 -15.99 1.71
N LYS A 62 1.79 -15.74 2.96
CA LYS A 62 1.73 -14.39 3.55
C LYS A 62 2.09 -14.42 5.03
N PRO A 63 2.52 -13.28 5.61
CA PRO A 63 2.63 -13.12 7.05
C PRO A 63 1.24 -13.26 7.73
N PRO A 64 1.16 -13.26 9.07
CA PRO A 64 -0.10 -13.34 9.82
C PRO A 64 -0.92 -12.03 9.74
N LEU A 65 -1.02 -11.44 8.55
CA LEU A 65 -1.84 -10.28 8.22
C LEU A 65 -3.14 -10.71 7.52
N PRO A 66 -4.22 -9.94 7.62
CA PRO A 66 -5.43 -10.17 6.84
C PRO A 66 -5.15 -10.23 5.33
N ALA A 67 -5.87 -11.07 4.59
CA ALA A 67 -5.70 -11.17 3.14
C ALA A 67 -5.98 -9.83 2.43
N ILE A 68 -6.96 -9.06 2.91
CA ILE A 68 -7.27 -7.73 2.39
C ILE A 68 -6.11 -6.73 2.59
N ALA A 69 -5.34 -6.85 3.68
CA ALA A 69 -4.16 -6.04 3.90
C ALA A 69 -3.07 -6.35 2.86
N MET A 70 -2.84 -7.63 2.56
CA MET A 70 -1.90 -8.05 1.52
C MET A 70 -2.33 -7.60 0.12
N LEU A 71 -3.64 -7.58 -0.14
CA LEU A 71 -4.19 -7.04 -1.39
C LEU A 71 -3.93 -5.53 -1.50
N GLY A 72 -4.11 -4.79 -0.40
CA GLY A 72 -3.74 -3.38 -0.29
C GLY A 72 -2.26 -3.13 -0.58
N GLU A 73 -1.36 -3.88 0.07
CA GLU A 73 0.09 -3.80 -0.19
C GLU A 73 0.42 -4.05 -1.67
N THR A 74 -0.21 -5.05 -2.29
CA THR A 74 0.01 -5.38 -3.71
C THR A 74 -0.46 -4.26 -4.64
N LEU A 75 -1.62 -3.67 -4.34
CA LEU A 75 -2.18 -2.56 -5.12
C LEU A 75 -1.30 -1.32 -4.97
N VAL A 76 -1.03 -0.89 -3.74
CA VAL A 76 -0.29 0.34 -3.43
C VAL A 76 1.12 0.29 -3.99
N HIS A 77 1.85 -0.79 -3.75
CA HIS A 77 3.22 -0.92 -4.25
C HIS A 77 3.28 -1.24 -5.75
N GLY A 78 2.23 -1.84 -6.31
CA GLY A 78 2.07 -1.92 -7.76
C GLY A 78 1.98 -0.52 -8.39
N GLU A 79 1.21 0.37 -7.77
CA GLU A 79 1.07 1.77 -8.18
C GLU A 79 2.35 2.60 -7.97
N ASP A 80 3.09 2.37 -6.88
CA ASP A 80 4.42 2.97 -6.65
C ASP A 80 5.42 2.65 -7.78
N ILE A 81 5.19 1.58 -8.57
CA ILE A 81 5.98 1.22 -9.76
C ILE A 81 5.34 1.74 -11.05
N ARG A 82 4.03 1.54 -11.22
CA ARG A 82 3.35 1.81 -12.49
C ARG A 82 3.24 3.30 -12.82
N ARG A 83 2.85 4.14 -11.83
CA ARG A 83 2.63 5.57 -12.07
C ARG A 83 3.88 6.31 -12.58
N PRO A 84 5.06 6.15 -11.97
CA PRO A 84 6.29 6.79 -12.48
C PRO A 84 6.72 6.31 -13.86
N LEU A 85 6.25 5.13 -14.30
CA LEU A 85 6.52 4.56 -15.63
C LEU A 85 5.44 4.91 -16.66
N GLY A 86 4.41 5.67 -16.27
CA GLY A 86 3.27 5.98 -17.14
C GLY A 86 2.39 4.77 -17.46
N ILE A 87 2.52 3.67 -16.71
CA ILE A 87 1.72 2.46 -16.90
C ILE A 87 0.40 2.63 -16.16
N ARG A 88 -0.72 2.35 -16.83
CA ARG A 88 -2.05 2.33 -16.21
C ARG A 88 -2.50 0.88 -15.99
N ARG A 89 -3.23 0.66 -14.89
CA ARG A 89 -3.81 -0.64 -14.53
C ARG A 89 -5.29 -0.45 -14.21
N ASP A 90 -6.14 -1.10 -15.00
CA ASP A 90 -7.58 -1.14 -14.72
C ASP A 90 -7.88 -2.18 -13.65
N TYR A 91 -8.09 -1.73 -12.42
CA TYR A 91 -8.51 -2.60 -11.33
C TYR A 91 -10.03 -2.80 -11.37
N PRO A 92 -10.53 -4.02 -11.07
CA PRO A 92 -11.93 -4.21 -10.76
C PRO A 92 -12.34 -3.28 -9.61
N ILE A 93 -13.38 -2.47 -9.82
CA ILE A 93 -13.76 -1.42 -8.87
C ILE A 93 -14.15 -1.98 -7.50
N ASP A 94 -14.76 -3.17 -7.46
CA ASP A 94 -15.13 -3.88 -6.24
C ASP A 94 -13.89 -4.24 -5.39
N VAL A 95 -12.78 -4.57 -6.04
CA VAL A 95 -11.50 -4.85 -5.39
C VAL A 95 -10.93 -3.59 -4.75
N VAL A 96 -10.86 -2.48 -5.48
CA VAL A 96 -10.30 -1.22 -4.95
C VAL A 96 -11.20 -0.64 -3.86
N THR A 97 -12.52 -0.78 -4.00
CA THR A 97 -13.51 -0.39 -2.98
C THR A 97 -13.26 -1.13 -1.67
N ARG A 98 -13.09 -2.46 -1.69
CA ARG A 98 -12.79 -3.24 -0.47
C ARG A 98 -11.47 -2.84 0.18
N VAL A 99 -10.45 -2.49 -0.62
CA VAL A 99 -9.16 -1.99 -0.11
C VAL A 99 -9.35 -0.62 0.55
N ALA A 100 -10.10 0.28 -0.07
CA ALA A 100 -10.43 1.58 0.51
C ALA A 100 -11.23 1.43 1.82
N GLU A 101 -12.20 0.53 1.86
CA GLU A 101 -12.99 0.22 3.06
C GLU A 101 -12.13 -0.36 4.18
N TYR A 102 -11.12 -1.16 3.87
CA TYR A 102 -10.17 -1.65 4.87
C TYR A 102 -9.32 -0.51 5.44
N TYR A 103 -8.72 0.31 4.57
CA TYR A 103 -7.85 1.40 5.00
C TYR A 103 -8.59 2.54 5.71
N GLN A 104 -9.90 2.73 5.46
CA GLN A 104 -10.69 3.71 6.22
C GLN A 104 -10.72 3.36 7.73
N GLY A 105 -10.65 2.06 8.05
CA GLY A 105 -10.82 1.53 9.40
C GLY A 105 -9.53 1.11 10.09
N SER A 106 -8.40 1.13 9.39
CA SER A 106 -7.16 0.51 9.85
C SER A 106 -5.93 1.41 9.68
N ASP A 107 -5.00 1.30 10.64
CA ASP A 107 -3.63 1.82 10.56
C ASP A 107 -2.59 0.68 10.65
N MET A 108 -3.00 -0.58 10.44
CA MET A 108 -2.20 -1.76 10.80
C MET A 108 -0.91 -1.91 9.99
N VAL A 109 -0.97 -1.70 8.67
CA VAL A 109 0.18 -1.86 7.75
C VAL A 109 0.72 -0.52 7.26
N VAL A 110 -0.12 0.51 7.30
CA VAL A 110 0.20 1.89 6.98
C VAL A 110 -0.78 2.76 7.75
N VAL A 111 -0.31 3.85 8.33
CA VAL A 111 -1.19 4.87 8.92
C VAL A 111 -2.10 5.35 7.79
N ALA A 112 -3.42 5.12 7.82
CA ALA A 112 -4.35 5.52 6.75
C ALA A 112 -5.62 6.12 7.35
N LYS A 113 -6.27 5.41 8.26
CA LYS A 113 -7.42 5.90 9.04
C LYS A 113 -7.12 7.26 9.69
N LYS A 114 -5.98 7.38 10.38
CA LYS A 114 -5.59 8.68 11.00
C LYS A 114 -5.40 9.78 9.95
N ARG A 115 -4.86 9.44 8.78
CA ARG A 115 -4.59 10.43 7.72
C ARG A 115 -5.87 11.06 7.18
N ILE A 116 -6.95 10.30 7.07
CA ILE A 116 -8.23 10.80 6.56
C ILE A 116 -9.21 11.29 7.62
N ALA A 117 -8.80 11.29 8.89
CA ALA A 117 -9.69 11.70 9.99
C ALA A 117 -10.23 13.13 9.77
N GLY A 118 -11.55 13.29 9.88
CA GLY A 118 -12.24 14.58 9.68
C GLY A 118 -12.36 15.03 8.22
N LEU A 119 -12.14 14.14 7.25
CA LEU A 119 -12.40 14.38 5.82
C LEU A 119 -13.56 13.51 5.35
N ARG A 120 -14.30 13.99 4.35
CA ARG A 120 -15.28 13.19 3.62
C ARG A 120 -14.67 12.72 2.30
N LEU A 121 -14.33 11.44 2.20
CA LEU A 121 -13.86 10.86 0.95
C LEU A 121 -15.04 10.31 0.15
N ALA A 122 -15.05 10.55 -1.17
CA ALA A 122 -16.10 10.08 -2.07
C ALA A 122 -15.51 9.64 -3.42
N ALA A 123 -15.70 8.37 -3.77
CA ALA A 123 -15.31 7.86 -5.08
C ALA A 123 -16.27 8.38 -6.17
N VAL A 124 -15.72 8.67 -7.35
CA VAL A 124 -16.52 9.04 -8.54
C VAL A 124 -16.76 7.86 -9.48
N ASP A 125 -16.00 6.78 -9.31
CA ASP A 125 -16.01 5.57 -10.15
C ASP A 125 -16.61 4.35 -9.44
N GLY A 126 -17.10 4.51 -8.21
CA GLY A 126 -17.65 3.44 -7.39
C GLY A 126 -18.48 3.95 -6.21
N ALA A 127 -18.93 3.02 -5.36
CA ALA A 127 -19.81 3.34 -4.24
C ALA A 127 -19.06 3.78 -2.95
N PHE A 128 -17.72 3.79 -2.97
CA PHE A 128 -16.94 4.09 -1.77
C PHE A 128 -17.16 5.52 -1.31
N THR A 129 -17.62 5.67 -0.06
CA THR A 129 -17.65 6.95 0.64
C THR A 129 -17.38 6.72 2.11
N THR A 130 -16.70 7.67 2.76
CA THR A 130 -16.40 7.58 4.18
C THR A 130 -16.23 8.95 4.82
N GLY A 131 -16.45 9.00 6.13
CA GLY A 131 -16.18 10.16 6.95
C GLY A 131 -17.13 11.33 6.73
N SER A 132 -16.77 12.44 7.36
CA SER A 132 -17.50 13.71 7.36
C SER A 132 -16.48 14.85 7.45
N GLY A 133 -16.83 16.01 6.90
CA GLY A 133 -15.94 17.18 6.81
C GLY A 133 -15.69 17.63 5.36
N PRO A 134 -14.63 18.40 5.11
CA PRO A 134 -14.24 18.85 3.77
C PRO A 134 -14.12 17.67 2.79
N VAL A 135 -14.68 17.84 1.60
CA VAL A 135 -14.78 16.77 0.59
C VAL A 135 -13.45 16.55 -0.10
N VAL A 136 -13.09 15.28 -0.28
CA VAL A 136 -12.04 14.79 -1.17
C VAL A 136 -12.67 13.77 -2.11
N SER A 137 -12.77 14.12 -3.39
CA SER A 137 -13.46 13.33 -4.41
C SER A 137 -12.53 12.95 -5.55
N GLY A 138 -12.70 11.77 -6.12
CA GLY A 138 -11.94 11.33 -7.28
C GLY A 138 -11.97 9.83 -7.51
N PRO A 139 -11.13 9.30 -8.41
CA PRO A 139 -11.06 7.85 -8.66
C PRO A 139 -10.70 7.08 -7.37
N THR A 140 -11.31 5.91 -7.17
CA THR A 140 -11.11 5.12 -5.93
C THR A 140 -9.63 4.77 -5.73
N VAL A 141 -8.89 4.49 -6.81
CA VAL A 141 -7.44 4.24 -6.72
C VAL A 141 -6.67 5.45 -6.22
N ALA A 142 -7.04 6.66 -6.64
CA ALA A 142 -6.39 7.89 -6.19
C ALA A 142 -6.70 8.17 -4.71
N LEU A 143 -7.93 7.92 -4.29
CA LEU A 143 -8.30 7.97 -2.87
C LEU A 143 -7.47 6.98 -2.04
N VAL A 144 -7.35 5.71 -2.45
CA VAL A 144 -6.53 4.71 -1.75
C VAL A 144 -5.06 5.13 -1.67
N MET A 145 -4.50 5.65 -2.75
CA MET A 145 -3.10 6.06 -2.77
C MET A 145 -2.83 7.30 -1.91
N ALA A 146 -3.72 8.29 -1.93
CA ALA A 146 -3.64 9.45 -1.04
C ALA A 146 -3.90 9.07 0.43
N MET A 147 -4.87 8.20 0.69
CA MET A 147 -5.14 7.60 2.00
C MET A 147 -3.90 6.94 2.59
N THR A 148 -3.06 6.34 1.76
CA THR A 148 -1.82 5.66 2.16
C THR A 148 -0.58 6.56 2.05
N GLY A 149 -0.77 7.88 1.88
CA GLY A 149 0.28 8.89 2.02
C GLY A 149 1.02 9.26 0.75
N ARG A 150 0.58 8.81 -0.43
CA ARG A 150 1.21 9.17 -1.71
C ARG A 150 0.62 10.49 -2.22
N ALA A 151 1.27 11.59 -1.83
CA ALA A 151 0.82 12.96 -2.11
C ALA A 151 0.54 13.25 -3.59
N THR A 152 1.28 12.62 -4.50
CA THR A 152 1.12 12.81 -5.96
C THR A 152 -0.26 12.37 -6.46
N TYR A 153 -0.94 11.45 -5.78
CA TYR A 153 -2.30 11.07 -6.13
C TYR A 153 -3.34 12.12 -5.75
N CYS A 154 -2.99 13.11 -4.91
CA CYS A 154 -3.86 14.25 -4.66
C CYS A 154 -4.03 15.14 -5.90
N ASP A 155 -3.19 15.01 -6.92
CA ASP A 155 -3.34 15.73 -8.20
C ASP A 155 -4.54 15.21 -9.02
N ASP A 156 -5.01 13.99 -8.71
CA ASP A 156 -6.17 13.37 -9.36
C ASP A 156 -7.44 13.50 -8.51
N LEU A 157 -7.39 14.33 -7.45
CA LEU A 157 -8.48 14.52 -6.49
C LEU A 157 -8.97 15.97 -6.50
N GLU A 158 -10.24 16.14 -6.17
CA GLU A 158 -10.93 17.42 -6.14
C GLU A 158 -11.64 17.64 -4.80
N GLY A 159 -11.90 18.91 -4.46
CA GLY A 159 -12.66 19.32 -3.27
C GLY A 159 -11.84 19.99 -2.18
N GLU A 160 -12.55 20.62 -1.24
CA GLU A 160 -11.99 21.48 -0.19
C GLU A 160 -11.02 20.75 0.76
N GLY A 161 -11.11 19.42 0.84
CA GLY A 161 -10.25 18.60 1.70
C GLY A 161 -8.93 18.19 1.07
N VAL A 162 -8.69 18.44 -0.23
CA VAL A 162 -7.53 17.91 -0.96
C VAL A 162 -6.22 18.44 -0.38
N ASP A 163 -6.12 19.73 -0.12
CA ASP A 163 -4.90 20.34 0.44
C ASP A 163 -4.64 19.87 1.89
N ILE A 164 -5.72 19.63 2.65
CA ILE A 164 -5.62 19.05 3.99
C ILE A 164 -5.04 17.63 3.91
N LEU A 165 -5.54 16.80 3.00
CA LEU A 165 -5.05 15.43 2.80
C LEU A 165 -3.60 15.43 2.32
N ARG A 166 -3.28 16.30 1.35
CA ARG A 166 -1.92 16.47 0.80
C ARG A 166 -0.92 16.87 1.89
N GLY A 167 -1.28 17.80 2.76
CA GLY A 167 -0.44 18.22 3.90
C GLY A 167 -0.17 17.11 4.92
N ARG A 168 -1.01 16.07 4.96
CA ARG A 168 -0.83 14.87 5.81
C ARG A 168 -0.08 13.73 5.09
N CYS A 169 0.22 13.90 3.81
CA CYS A 169 1.08 12.98 3.07
C CYS A 169 2.56 13.36 3.30
N GLY A 170 3.44 12.39 3.47
CA GLY A 170 4.87 12.64 3.71
C GLY A 170 5.27 12.95 5.17
N THR A 171 4.33 12.89 6.12
CA THR A 171 4.63 12.87 7.56
C THR A 171 4.28 11.49 8.13
N ALA A 172 5.25 10.58 8.11
CA ALA A 172 5.28 9.36 8.92
C ALA A 172 6.73 9.04 9.26
#